data_AF-A0A942J117-F1
#
_entry.id   AF-A0A942J117-F1
#
_cell.length_a   1.000
_cell.length_b   1.000
_cell.length_c   1.000
_cell.angle_alpha   90.00
_cell.angle_beta   90.00
_cell.angle_gamma   90.00
#
_symmetry.space_group_name_H-M   'P 1'
#
loop_
_entity.id
_entity.type
_entity.pdbx_description
1 polymer ?
#
loop_
_entity_poly.entity_id
_entity_poly.type
_entity_poly.pdbx_seq_one_letter_code
_entity_poly.pdbx_strand_id
1 'polypeptide(L)'
;MADFICSADRLKEFSAKVLCAHGLPLRDAETVASGLVHANLRGVDSHGVARIPIYAERLRCGLVNSAPDIRVIKDSGAALVVDGDNGMGAVVTMHALELGLQRLERHGSVSIAIRNSNHYSAGSYYAARAMERNAAIWLYSNAPPTMAPWGGTKRYLGTNPYTFAVPAGKYDPIILDMATSVVARGKIILAAERGQRIPAGWAVTADGEPTTDAKAALAGSVLPFGGPKGYGIALMIEIVSGILSGAGFGPRIGDLYEDFSKPQNVGAFMQLSSIDAFMTIEEFNQRMEMLVGEIKACQPASGVDE
;
A
#
# COMPACT_ATOMS: atom_id res chain seq x y z
N MET A 1 -20.24 -17.61 -7.15
CA MET A 1 -21.14 -16.77 -6.31
C MET A 1 -21.47 -15.54 -7.12
N ALA A 2 -22.72 -15.09 -7.12
CA ALA A 2 -23.10 -13.84 -7.75
C ALA A 2 -22.43 -12.67 -7.01
N ASP A 3 -22.06 -11.63 -7.74
CA ASP A 3 -21.47 -10.43 -7.15
C ASP A 3 -22.49 -9.75 -6.23
N PHE A 4 -22.10 -9.52 -4.98
CA PHE A 4 -22.92 -8.79 -4.02
C PHE A 4 -22.62 -7.30 -4.12
N ILE A 5 -23.58 -6.52 -4.63
CA ILE A 5 -23.43 -5.07 -4.81
C ILE A 5 -24.20 -4.35 -3.70
N CYS A 6 -23.54 -3.39 -3.05
CA CYS A 6 -24.15 -2.51 -2.05
C CYS A 6 -23.56 -1.09 -2.13
N SER A 7 -24.25 -0.11 -1.54
CA SER A 7 -23.78 1.28 -1.52
C SER A 7 -22.52 1.44 -0.69
N ALA A 8 -21.57 2.26 -1.17
CA ALA A 8 -20.31 2.56 -0.49
C ALA A 8 -20.50 3.08 0.94
N ASP A 9 -21.46 3.99 1.17
CA ASP A 9 -21.70 4.56 2.50
C ASP A 9 -22.18 3.52 3.50
N ARG A 10 -23.17 2.70 3.13
CA ARG A 10 -23.63 1.58 3.97
C ARG A 10 -22.49 0.60 4.29
N LEU A 11 -21.63 0.31 3.33
CA LEU A 11 -20.50 -0.59 3.52
C LEU A 11 -19.46 0.02 4.48
N LYS A 12 -19.18 1.32 4.35
CA LYS A 12 -18.28 2.08 5.24
C LYS A 12 -18.83 2.10 6.67
N GLU A 13 -20.11 2.42 6.85
CA GLU A 13 -20.77 2.42 8.16
C GLU A 13 -20.75 1.04 8.82
N PHE A 14 -21.09 0.00 8.07
CA PHE A 14 -21.03 -1.38 8.56
C PHE A 14 -19.61 -1.74 9.01
N SER A 15 -18.61 -1.44 8.18
CA SER A 15 -17.21 -1.74 8.45
C SER A 15 -16.71 -1.01 9.70
N ALA A 16 -17.04 0.28 9.85
CA ALA A 16 -16.68 1.07 11.02
C ALA A 16 -17.35 0.51 12.29
N LYS A 17 -18.63 0.12 12.23
CA LYS A 17 -19.34 -0.49 13.38
C LYS A 17 -18.69 -1.80 13.85
N VAL A 18 -18.29 -2.67 12.91
CA VAL A 18 -17.57 -3.90 13.25
C VAL A 18 -16.27 -3.58 13.96
N LEU A 19 -15.46 -2.67 13.42
CA LEU A 19 -14.19 -2.27 14.03
C LEU A 19 -14.35 -1.62 15.40
N CYS A 20 -15.38 -0.78 15.60
CA CYS A 20 -15.72 -0.22 16.90
C CYS A 20 -16.07 -1.31 17.93
N ALA A 21 -16.79 -2.35 17.52
CA ALA A 21 -17.11 -3.49 18.38
C ALA A 21 -15.86 -4.26 18.83
N HIS A 22 -14.74 -4.09 18.12
CA HIS A 22 -13.42 -4.62 18.48
C HIS A 22 -12.50 -3.59 19.16
N GLY A 23 -13.05 -2.50 19.70
CA GLY A 23 -12.35 -1.57 20.59
C GLY A 23 -11.64 -0.41 19.91
N LEU A 24 -11.77 -0.25 18.57
CA LEU A 24 -11.29 0.96 17.90
C LEU A 24 -12.21 2.15 18.20
N PRO A 25 -11.64 3.35 18.50
CA PRO A 25 -12.40 4.59 18.51
C PRO A 25 -13.10 4.84 17.18
N LEU A 26 -14.27 5.48 17.22
CA LEU A 26 -15.10 5.72 16.03
C LEU A 26 -14.30 6.39 14.88
N ARG A 27 -13.56 7.44 15.19
CA ARG A 27 -12.73 8.17 14.21
C ARG A 27 -11.72 7.26 13.50
N ASP A 28 -11.10 6.36 14.24
CA ASP A 28 -10.08 5.45 13.73
C ASP A 28 -10.73 4.33 12.90
N ALA A 29 -11.86 3.82 13.38
CA ALA A 29 -12.68 2.85 12.65
C ALA A 29 -13.20 3.42 11.31
N GLU A 30 -13.63 4.68 11.28
CA GLU A 30 -14.04 5.38 10.06
C GLU A 30 -12.87 5.57 9.09
N THR A 31 -11.67 5.88 9.59
CA THR A 31 -10.45 5.99 8.79
C THR A 31 -10.12 4.66 8.11
N VAL A 32 -10.11 3.57 8.88
CA VAL A 32 -9.88 2.22 8.34
C VAL A 32 -10.96 1.86 7.33
N ALA A 33 -12.23 2.01 7.69
CA ALA A 33 -13.37 1.67 6.82
C ALA A 33 -13.35 2.44 5.50
N SER A 34 -12.99 3.73 5.54
CA SER A 34 -12.89 4.57 4.34
C SER A 34 -11.81 4.06 3.38
N GLY A 35 -10.63 3.70 3.90
CA GLY A 35 -9.55 3.12 3.09
C GLY A 35 -9.93 1.77 2.47
N LEU A 36 -10.63 0.91 3.22
CA LEU A 36 -11.10 -0.38 2.71
C LEU A 36 -12.15 -0.20 1.59
N VAL A 37 -13.15 0.65 1.80
CA VAL A 37 -14.18 0.91 0.78
C VAL A 37 -13.59 1.60 -0.44
N HIS A 38 -12.62 2.51 -0.26
CA HIS A 38 -11.87 3.11 -1.36
C HIS A 38 -11.19 2.04 -2.23
N ALA A 39 -10.55 1.03 -1.62
CA ALA A 39 -9.94 -0.07 -2.36
C ALA A 39 -10.97 -0.86 -3.17
N ASN A 40 -12.14 -1.17 -2.59
CA ASN A 40 -13.23 -1.84 -3.33
C ASN A 40 -13.74 -1.01 -4.51
N LEU A 41 -13.96 0.29 -4.33
CA LEU A 41 -14.43 1.19 -5.41
C LEU A 41 -13.44 1.28 -6.58
N ARG A 42 -12.16 0.98 -6.35
CA ARG A 42 -11.11 0.95 -7.38
C ARG A 42 -10.85 -0.47 -7.93
N GLY A 43 -11.67 -1.46 -7.57
CA GLY A 43 -11.49 -2.86 -8.01
C GLY A 43 -10.29 -3.56 -7.36
N VAL A 44 -9.77 -3.03 -6.25
CA VAL A 44 -8.66 -3.62 -5.48
C VAL A 44 -9.21 -4.39 -4.28
N ASP A 45 -10.16 -5.30 -4.53
CA ASP A 45 -10.94 -5.99 -3.48
C ASP A 45 -10.07 -6.76 -2.47
N SER A 46 -8.90 -7.23 -2.91
CA SER A 46 -7.92 -7.87 -2.05
C SER A 46 -7.45 -6.98 -0.88
N HIS A 47 -7.57 -5.66 -0.98
CA HIS A 47 -7.23 -4.71 0.07
C HIS A 47 -8.48 -4.01 0.63
N GLY A 48 -9.68 -4.37 0.17
CA GLY A 48 -10.95 -3.82 0.62
C GLY A 48 -11.53 -4.51 1.86
N VAL A 49 -12.85 -4.47 2.01
CA VAL A 49 -13.57 -4.99 3.20
C VAL A 49 -13.33 -6.46 3.50
N ALA A 50 -12.79 -7.23 2.56
CA ALA A 50 -12.31 -8.59 2.79
C ALA A 50 -11.22 -8.67 3.90
N ARG A 51 -10.59 -7.55 4.27
CA ARG A 51 -9.62 -7.47 5.38
C ARG A 51 -10.26 -7.31 6.77
N ILE A 52 -11.56 -6.98 6.86
CA ILE A 52 -12.22 -6.76 8.17
C ILE A 52 -12.09 -7.95 9.11
N PRO A 53 -12.35 -9.21 8.69
CA PRO A 53 -12.25 -10.34 9.61
C PRO A 53 -10.87 -10.50 10.25
N ILE A 54 -9.79 -10.34 9.47
CA ILE A 54 -8.43 -10.48 9.99
C ILE A 54 -8.03 -9.29 10.88
N TYR A 55 -8.49 -8.07 10.57
CA TYR A 55 -8.25 -6.90 11.41
C TYR A 55 -8.98 -7.02 12.75
N ALA A 56 -10.26 -7.40 12.72
CA ALA A 56 -11.06 -7.67 13.92
C ALA A 56 -10.40 -8.72 14.81
N GLU A 57 -9.91 -9.81 14.23
CA GLU A 57 -9.23 -10.87 14.95
C GLU A 57 -7.90 -10.39 15.58
N ARG A 58 -7.11 -9.59 14.86
CA ARG A 58 -5.86 -9.04 15.42
C ARG A 58 -6.09 -8.04 16.54
N LEU A 59 -7.12 -7.20 16.44
CA LEU A 59 -7.56 -6.32 17.52
C LEU A 59 -7.99 -7.14 18.75
N ARG A 60 -8.82 -8.17 18.53
CA ARG A 60 -9.28 -9.09 19.58
C ARG A 60 -8.12 -9.77 20.31
N CYS A 61 -7.06 -10.14 19.58
CA CYS A 61 -5.86 -10.77 20.13
C CYS A 61 -4.84 -9.77 20.71
N GLY A 62 -5.11 -8.46 20.69
CA GLY A 62 -4.17 -7.44 21.17
C GLY A 62 -2.89 -7.31 20.33
N LEU A 63 -2.89 -7.85 19.10
CA LEU A 63 -1.75 -7.76 18.17
C LEU A 63 -1.71 -6.44 17.42
N VAL A 64 -2.78 -5.65 17.50
CA VAL A 64 -2.85 -4.26 17.07
C VAL A 64 -3.36 -3.44 18.24
N ASN A 65 -2.69 -2.34 18.56
CA ASN A 65 -3.16 -1.40 19.58
C ASN A 65 -4.39 -0.67 19.04
N SER A 66 -5.52 -0.81 19.75
CA SER A 66 -6.78 -0.18 19.35
C SER A 66 -6.87 1.30 19.72
N ALA A 67 -6.00 1.79 20.60
CA ALA A 67 -5.92 3.20 21.00
C ALA A 67 -4.44 3.64 21.04
N PRO A 68 -3.76 3.67 19.88
CA PRO A 68 -2.33 3.93 19.80
C PRO A 68 -2.00 5.39 20.15
N ASP A 69 -0.90 5.59 20.86
CA ASP A 69 -0.32 6.90 21.09
C ASP A 69 0.71 7.22 20.00
N ILE A 70 0.21 7.64 18.84
CA ILE A 70 1.02 7.94 17.66
C ILE A 70 1.83 9.21 17.89
N ARG A 71 3.16 9.13 17.77
CA ARG A 71 4.07 10.22 18.14
C ARG A 71 5.18 10.45 17.13
N VAL A 72 5.57 11.71 16.98
CA VAL A 72 6.85 12.08 16.33
C VAL A 72 7.97 11.85 17.34
N ILE A 73 8.85 10.91 17.02
CA ILE A 73 10.00 10.56 17.88
C ILE A 73 11.30 11.23 17.44
N LYS A 74 11.31 11.79 16.22
CA LYS A 74 12.41 12.61 15.70
C LYS A 74 11.84 13.64 14.73
N ASP A 75 12.15 14.91 14.98
CA ASP A 75 11.80 16.03 14.11
C ASP A 75 13.08 16.75 13.68
N SER A 76 13.39 16.67 12.39
CA SER A 76 14.51 17.36 11.74
C SER A 76 14.01 18.44 10.76
N GLY A 77 12.86 19.06 11.02
CA GLY A 77 12.24 20.06 10.16
C GLY A 77 11.43 19.42 9.03
N ALA A 78 12.06 19.23 7.87
CA ALA A 78 11.47 18.60 6.69
C ALA A 78 11.54 17.06 6.71
N ALA A 79 12.19 16.47 7.72
CA ALA A 79 12.29 15.02 7.88
C ALA A 79 11.80 14.60 9.27
N LEU A 80 10.85 13.67 9.31
CA LEU A 80 10.20 13.21 10.54
C LEU A 80 10.31 11.69 10.68
N VAL A 81 10.33 11.20 11.92
CA VAL A 81 10.11 9.78 12.24
C VAL A 81 8.90 9.67 13.15
N VAL A 82 7.91 8.89 12.71
CA VAL A 82 6.66 8.63 13.42
C VAL A 82 6.67 7.20 13.96
N ASP A 83 6.44 7.05 15.26
CA ASP A 83 6.16 5.77 15.90
C ASP A 83 4.65 5.56 15.96
N GLY A 84 4.17 4.45 15.38
CA GLY A 84 2.75 4.14 15.28
C GLY A 84 2.16 3.48 16.52
N ASP A 85 2.96 3.18 17.55
CA ASP A 85 2.53 2.48 18.76
C ASP A 85 1.73 1.19 18.48
N ASN A 86 2.17 0.45 17.46
CA ASN A 86 1.51 -0.75 16.94
C ASN A 86 0.03 -0.54 16.57
N GLY A 87 -0.35 0.68 16.19
CA GLY A 87 -1.70 1.03 15.76
C GLY A 87 -2.10 0.38 14.44
N MET A 88 -3.39 0.53 14.10
CA MET A 88 -3.89 0.17 12.77
C MET A 88 -3.12 0.94 11.70
N GLY A 89 -2.57 0.24 10.72
CA GLY A 89 -1.73 0.85 9.68
C GLY A 89 -2.37 2.05 9.00
N ALA A 90 -3.69 1.96 8.74
CA ALA A 90 -4.40 3.05 8.11
C ALA A 90 -4.52 4.32 8.97
N VAL A 91 -4.64 4.16 10.28
CA VAL A 91 -4.69 5.28 11.24
C VAL A 91 -3.32 5.94 11.33
N VAL A 92 -2.26 5.14 11.46
CA VAL A 92 -0.87 5.62 11.55
C VAL A 92 -0.46 6.36 10.26
N THR A 93 -0.74 5.79 9.09
CA THR A 93 -0.39 6.42 7.81
C THR A 93 -1.20 7.69 7.55
N MET A 94 -2.48 7.73 7.94
CA MET A 94 -3.28 8.96 7.84
C MET A 94 -2.77 10.05 8.78
N HIS A 95 -2.40 9.70 10.01
CA HIS A 95 -1.81 10.65 10.95
C HIS A 95 -0.51 11.24 10.39
N ALA A 96 0.37 10.41 9.83
CA ALA A 96 1.60 10.85 9.20
C ALA A 96 1.33 11.75 7.98
N LEU A 97 0.35 11.42 7.14
CA LEU A 97 -0.06 12.24 6.00
C LEU A 97 -0.48 13.64 6.45
N GLU A 98 -1.41 13.75 7.40
CA GLU A 98 -1.91 15.04 7.89
C GLU A 98 -0.79 15.89 8.50
N LEU A 99 0.12 15.28 9.26
CA LEU A 99 1.30 15.93 9.79
C LEU A 99 2.20 16.48 8.66
N GLY A 100 2.44 15.67 7.63
CA GLY A 100 3.25 16.05 6.49
C GLY A 100 2.63 17.19 5.67
N LEU A 101 1.33 17.13 5.42
CA LEU A 101 0.60 18.18 4.71
C LEU A 101 0.66 19.52 5.44
N GLN A 102 0.54 19.54 6.77
CA GLN A 102 0.74 20.75 7.58
C GLN A 102 2.17 21.29 7.48
N ARG A 103 3.15 20.39 7.32
CA ARG A 103 4.59 20.73 7.30
C ARG A 103 5.04 21.25 5.92
N LEU A 104 4.30 20.93 4.85
CA LEU A 104 4.57 21.42 3.49
C LEU A 104 4.57 22.94 3.39
N GLU A 105 3.68 23.63 4.10
CA GLU A 105 3.56 25.10 4.05
C GLU A 105 4.87 25.81 4.43
N ARG A 106 5.71 25.17 5.25
CA ARG A 106 6.99 25.73 5.73
C ARG A 106 8.20 25.23 4.96
N HIS A 107 8.13 24.04 4.39
CA HIS A 107 9.31 23.34 3.87
C HIS A 107 9.26 23.04 2.37
N GLY A 108 8.09 23.15 1.73
CA GLY A 108 7.87 22.81 0.32
C GLY A 108 7.93 21.31 0.02
N SER A 109 8.73 20.53 0.74
CA SER A 109 8.79 19.07 0.65
C SER A 109 9.11 18.45 2.01
N VAL A 110 8.50 17.31 2.32
CA VAL A 110 8.59 16.66 3.63
C VAL A 110 8.71 15.14 3.48
N SER A 111 9.67 14.55 4.17
CA SER A 111 9.88 13.10 4.27
C SER A 111 9.46 12.60 5.64
N ILE A 112 8.74 11.47 5.69
CA ILE A 112 8.28 10.87 6.94
C ILE A 112 8.57 9.37 6.91
N ALA A 113 9.40 8.90 7.83
CA ALA A 113 9.58 7.48 8.08
C ALA A 113 8.61 7.02 9.18
N ILE A 114 7.89 5.93 8.94
CA ILE A 114 6.87 5.39 9.84
C ILE A 114 7.32 4.01 10.30
N ARG A 115 7.30 3.77 11.61
CA ARG A 115 7.66 2.47 12.21
C ARG A 115 6.63 2.01 13.22
N ASN A 116 6.79 0.76 13.67
CA ASN A 116 5.91 0.16 14.70
C ASN A 116 4.43 0.29 14.28
N SER A 117 4.14 -0.11 13.04
CA SER A 117 2.82 -0.01 12.41
C SER A 117 2.37 -1.37 11.88
N ASN A 118 1.20 -1.39 11.26
CA ASN A 118 0.57 -2.56 10.65
C ASN A 118 0.20 -2.32 9.18
N HIS A 119 -0.41 -3.30 8.53
CA HIS A 119 -0.87 -3.19 7.15
C HIS A 119 -1.86 -2.00 6.96
N TYR A 120 -1.59 -1.12 5.98
CA TYR A 120 -2.37 0.11 5.77
C TYR A 120 -3.44 0.03 4.66
N SER A 121 -3.70 -1.15 4.07
CA SER A 121 -4.58 -1.31 2.90
C SER A 121 -3.98 -0.71 1.61
N ALA A 122 -4.75 0.01 0.81
CA ALA A 122 -4.35 0.54 -0.50
C ALA A 122 -3.71 1.93 -0.37
N GLY A 123 -2.55 2.12 -0.99
CA GLY A 123 -1.84 3.40 -0.92
C GLY A 123 -2.60 4.53 -1.64
N SER A 124 -3.37 4.19 -2.66
CA SER A 124 -4.25 5.08 -3.41
C SER A 124 -5.23 5.88 -2.55
N TYR A 125 -5.62 5.37 -1.37
CA TYR A 125 -6.45 6.11 -0.42
C TYR A 125 -5.73 7.34 0.13
N TYR A 126 -4.49 7.18 0.62
CA TYR A 126 -3.68 8.31 1.10
C TYR A 126 -3.28 9.24 -0.04
N ALA A 127 -3.08 8.68 -1.24
CA ALA A 127 -2.82 9.46 -2.42
C ALA A 127 -3.98 10.41 -2.74
N ALA A 128 -5.21 9.92 -2.77
CA ALA A 128 -6.40 10.73 -2.98
C ALA A 128 -6.54 11.84 -1.92
N ARG A 129 -6.24 11.52 -0.66
CA ARG A 129 -6.26 12.48 0.46
C ARG A 129 -5.21 13.59 0.31
N ALA A 130 -4.01 13.26 -0.17
CA ALA A 130 -2.98 14.26 -0.47
C ALA A 130 -3.41 15.21 -1.61
N MET A 131 -4.13 14.69 -2.61
CA MET A 131 -4.59 15.47 -3.76
C MET A 131 -5.58 16.57 -3.37
N GLU A 132 -6.37 16.39 -2.31
CA GLU A 132 -7.27 17.44 -1.78
C GLU A 132 -6.51 18.72 -1.36
N ARG A 133 -5.19 18.62 -1.17
CA ARG A 133 -4.31 19.74 -0.81
C ARG A 133 -3.30 20.08 -1.92
N ASN A 134 -3.51 19.59 -3.15
CA ASN A 134 -2.60 19.77 -4.29
C ASN A 134 -1.15 19.35 -3.98
N ALA A 135 -0.96 18.33 -3.15
CA ALA A 135 0.36 17.86 -2.74
C ALA A 135 0.74 16.58 -3.48
N ALA A 136 1.85 16.57 -4.20
CA ALA A 136 2.41 15.34 -4.75
C ALA A 136 2.82 14.38 -3.60
N ILE A 137 2.63 13.09 -3.81
CA ILE A 137 2.91 12.06 -2.80
C ILE A 137 3.66 10.87 -3.38
N TRP A 138 4.63 10.37 -2.63
CA TRP A 138 5.23 9.06 -2.79
C TRP A 138 5.05 8.30 -1.48
N LEU A 139 4.43 7.13 -1.53
CA LEU A 139 4.22 6.28 -0.36
C LEU A 139 4.77 4.88 -0.64
N TYR A 140 5.53 4.38 0.32
CA TYR A 140 6.19 3.08 0.27
C TYR A 140 5.87 2.28 1.53
N SER A 141 5.81 0.96 1.40
CA SER A 141 5.72 0.04 2.54
C SER A 141 6.58 -1.17 2.29
N ASN A 142 7.20 -1.69 3.35
CA ASN A 142 7.59 -3.10 3.29
C ASN A 142 6.40 -4.00 3.66
N ALA A 143 6.54 -5.29 3.40
CA ALA A 143 5.51 -6.28 3.64
C ALA A 143 6.13 -7.64 4.03
N PRO A 144 5.35 -8.56 4.64
CA PRO A 144 5.83 -9.90 4.96
C PRO A 144 6.43 -10.63 3.75
N PRO A 145 7.46 -11.48 3.92
CA PRO A 145 8.17 -12.10 2.81
C PRO A 145 7.30 -12.97 1.90
N THR A 146 7.24 -12.60 0.62
CA THR A 146 6.55 -13.37 -0.44
C THR A 146 7.39 -13.54 -1.70
N MET A 147 8.43 -12.74 -1.86
CA MET A 147 9.34 -12.72 -3.00
C MET A 147 10.76 -13.11 -2.57
N ALA A 148 11.41 -13.96 -3.36
CA ALA A 148 12.83 -14.23 -3.26
C ALA A 148 13.62 -13.07 -3.89
N PRO A 149 14.83 -12.78 -3.38
CA PRO A 149 15.78 -11.94 -4.10
C PRO A 149 16.01 -12.48 -5.51
N TRP A 150 16.31 -11.61 -6.49
CA TRP A 150 16.55 -12.08 -7.85
C TRP A 150 17.71 -13.09 -7.89
N GLY A 151 17.46 -14.28 -8.45
CA GLY A 151 18.40 -15.40 -8.48
C GLY A 151 18.40 -16.27 -7.21
N GLY A 152 17.60 -15.95 -6.20
CA GLY A 152 17.39 -16.76 -5.00
C GLY A 152 16.09 -17.57 -5.05
N THR A 153 15.98 -18.55 -4.16
CA THR A 153 14.81 -19.45 -4.05
C THR A 153 14.00 -19.24 -2.77
N LYS A 154 14.62 -18.63 -1.75
CA LYS A 154 14.00 -18.37 -0.45
C LYS A 154 13.36 -16.98 -0.42
N ARG A 155 12.09 -16.92 0.01
CA ARG A 155 11.37 -15.66 0.26
C ARG A 155 12.15 -14.79 1.25
N TYR A 156 12.28 -13.51 0.94
CA TYR A 156 12.94 -12.54 1.81
C TYR A 156 12.23 -11.18 1.82
N LEU A 157 11.84 -10.68 0.64
CA LEU A 157 11.14 -9.40 0.49
C LEU A 157 9.64 -9.62 0.39
N GLY A 158 8.85 -8.67 0.86
CA GLY A 158 7.43 -8.63 0.55
C GLY A 158 7.17 -8.16 -0.87
N THR A 159 5.89 -8.03 -1.23
CA THR A 159 5.47 -7.36 -2.48
C THR A 159 5.74 -5.85 -2.46
N ASN A 160 6.25 -5.31 -1.35
CA ASN A 160 6.78 -3.97 -1.12
C ASN A 160 6.18 -2.92 -2.07
N PRO A 161 4.96 -2.43 -1.81
CA PRO A 161 4.25 -1.57 -2.73
C PRO A 161 4.83 -0.16 -2.82
N TYR A 162 4.57 0.46 -3.96
CA TYR A 162 4.87 1.85 -4.28
C TYR A 162 3.61 2.55 -4.78
N THR A 163 3.31 3.69 -4.18
CA THR A 163 2.25 4.58 -4.60
C THR A 163 2.82 5.95 -4.93
N PHE A 164 2.39 6.52 -6.04
CA PHE A 164 2.69 7.89 -6.46
C PHE A 164 1.42 8.57 -6.94
N ALA A 165 1.23 9.83 -6.58
CA ALA A 165 0.17 10.63 -7.18
C ALA A 165 0.49 12.12 -7.30
N VAL A 166 -0.11 12.72 -8.32
CA VAL A 166 -0.05 14.15 -8.66
C VAL A 166 -1.39 14.62 -9.25
N PRO A 167 -1.76 15.91 -9.07
CA PRO A 167 -2.94 16.49 -9.73
C PRO A 167 -2.74 16.54 -11.25
N ALA A 168 -3.84 16.64 -12.00
CA ALA A 168 -3.81 16.60 -13.47
C ALA A 168 -4.71 17.65 -14.13
N GLY A 169 -4.85 18.83 -13.51
CA GLY A 169 -5.71 19.91 -14.01
C GLY A 169 -7.16 19.48 -14.16
N LYS A 170 -7.72 19.62 -15.36
CA LYS A 170 -9.10 19.20 -15.68
C LYS A 170 -9.32 17.67 -15.70
N TYR A 171 -8.25 16.87 -15.72
CA TYR A 171 -8.34 15.41 -15.67
C TYR A 171 -8.33 14.91 -14.23
N ASP A 172 -8.78 13.66 -14.03
CA ASP A 172 -8.59 12.98 -12.77
C ASP A 172 -7.10 12.89 -12.41
N PRO A 173 -6.73 12.96 -11.12
CA PRO A 173 -5.35 12.83 -10.68
C PRO A 173 -4.69 11.55 -11.21
N ILE A 174 -3.42 11.64 -11.59
CA ILE A 174 -2.65 10.44 -11.91
C ILE A 174 -2.28 9.76 -10.60
N ILE A 175 -2.79 8.54 -10.39
CA ILE A 175 -2.47 7.70 -9.24
C ILE A 175 -1.89 6.38 -9.74
N LEU A 176 -0.59 6.19 -9.50
CA LEU A 176 0.08 4.90 -9.63
C LEU A 176 0.07 4.22 -8.27
N ASP A 177 -0.50 3.03 -8.16
CA ASP A 177 -0.51 2.22 -6.93
C ASP A 177 -0.23 0.77 -7.29
N MET A 178 1.00 0.29 -7.04
CA MET A 178 1.46 -1.00 -7.54
C MET A 178 2.30 -1.77 -6.52
N ALA A 179 2.16 -3.10 -6.58
CA ALA A 179 3.12 -4.01 -5.98
C ALA A 179 4.39 -4.11 -6.82
N THR A 180 5.50 -4.52 -6.21
CA THR A 180 6.76 -4.82 -6.91
C THR A 180 6.85 -6.27 -7.41
N SER A 181 5.84 -7.08 -7.12
CA SER A 181 5.63 -8.40 -7.72
C SER A 181 4.93 -8.31 -9.08
N VAL A 182 5.23 -9.24 -9.99
CA VAL A 182 4.54 -9.35 -11.29
C VAL A 182 3.04 -9.61 -11.16
N VAL A 183 2.61 -10.22 -10.05
CA VAL A 183 1.21 -10.49 -9.76
C VAL A 183 0.95 -10.45 -8.26
N ALA A 184 -0.25 -10.01 -7.86
CA ALA A 184 -0.70 -10.16 -6.48
C ALA A 184 -0.85 -11.64 -6.09
N ARG A 185 -0.29 -12.03 -4.94
CA ARG A 185 -0.37 -13.41 -4.43
C ARG A 185 -1.80 -13.95 -4.34
N GLY A 186 -2.78 -13.08 -4.05
CA GLY A 186 -4.20 -13.46 -4.01
C GLY A 186 -4.73 -14.07 -5.32
N LYS A 187 -4.21 -13.65 -6.48
CA LYS A 187 -4.58 -14.25 -7.78
C LYS A 187 -4.06 -15.69 -7.91
N ILE A 188 -2.90 -16.01 -7.32
CA ILE A 188 -2.36 -17.37 -7.28
C ILE A 188 -3.16 -18.24 -6.31
N ILE A 189 -3.55 -17.71 -5.14
CA ILE A 189 -4.43 -18.40 -4.19
C ILE A 189 -5.74 -18.80 -4.87
N LEU A 190 -6.40 -17.85 -5.54
CA LEU A 190 -7.64 -18.09 -6.25
C LEU A 190 -7.50 -19.13 -7.37
N ALA A 191 -6.40 -19.08 -8.13
CA ALA A 191 -6.11 -20.08 -9.16
C ALA A 191 -5.94 -21.48 -8.55
N ALA A 192 -5.23 -21.60 -7.42
CA ALA A 192 -5.03 -22.87 -6.72
C ALA A 192 -6.34 -23.45 -6.17
N GLU A 193 -7.20 -22.62 -5.58
CA GLU A 193 -8.54 -23.02 -5.10
C GLU A 193 -9.43 -23.52 -6.24
N ARG A 194 -9.30 -22.92 -7.43
CA ARG A 194 -10.06 -23.31 -8.63
C ARG A 194 -9.42 -24.45 -9.43
N GLY A 195 -8.26 -24.96 -9.00
CA GLY A 195 -7.49 -25.96 -9.76
C GLY A 195 -7.01 -25.46 -11.13
N GLN A 196 -6.84 -24.15 -11.29
CA GLN A 196 -6.42 -23.50 -12.52
C GLN A 196 -4.90 -23.30 -12.56
N ARG A 197 -4.34 -23.32 -13.78
CA ARG A 197 -2.94 -22.97 -14.02
C ARG A 197 -2.76 -21.45 -13.94
N ILE A 198 -1.59 -21.00 -13.50
CA ILE A 198 -1.18 -19.59 -13.58
C ILE A 198 -0.35 -19.35 -14.85
N PRO A 199 -0.34 -18.11 -15.38
CA PRO A 199 0.55 -17.73 -16.47
C PRO A 199 2.03 -17.99 -16.15
N ALA A 200 2.81 -18.31 -17.18
CA ALA A 200 4.25 -18.46 -17.05
C ALA A 200 4.91 -17.14 -16.60
N GLY A 201 5.95 -17.24 -15.78
CA GLY A 201 6.70 -16.08 -15.27
C GLY A 201 6.07 -15.39 -14.05
N TRP A 202 4.96 -15.91 -13.51
CA TRP A 202 4.39 -15.38 -12.27
C TRP A 202 5.15 -15.81 -11.01
N ALA A 203 5.63 -17.05 -10.99
CA ALA A 203 6.21 -17.66 -9.81
C ALA A 203 7.21 -18.76 -10.15
N VAL A 204 7.99 -19.12 -9.13
CA VAL A 204 8.87 -20.29 -9.10
C VAL A 204 8.42 -21.27 -8.01
N THR A 205 8.81 -22.53 -8.11
CA THR A 205 8.62 -23.55 -7.06
C THR A 205 9.53 -23.28 -5.85
N ALA A 206 9.42 -24.10 -4.81
CA ALA A 206 10.32 -24.03 -3.65
C ALA A 206 11.81 -24.23 -4.02
N ASP A 207 12.07 -24.98 -5.09
CA ASP A 207 13.42 -25.24 -5.63
C ASP A 207 13.91 -24.14 -6.58
N GLY A 208 13.08 -23.15 -6.90
CA GLY A 208 13.42 -22.04 -7.79
C GLY A 208 13.08 -22.26 -9.26
N GLU A 209 12.45 -23.37 -9.61
CA GLU A 209 12.09 -23.68 -11.00
C GLU A 209 10.83 -22.90 -11.43
N PRO A 210 10.81 -22.28 -12.64
CA PRO A 210 9.61 -21.62 -13.16
C PRO A 210 8.40 -22.55 -13.17
N THR A 211 7.23 -22.06 -12.73
CA THR A 211 6.03 -22.89 -12.66
C THR A 211 4.77 -22.20 -13.17
N THR A 212 3.84 -23.02 -13.64
CA THR A 212 2.45 -22.65 -13.98
C THR A 212 1.44 -23.39 -13.11
N ASP A 213 1.91 -24.25 -12.20
CA ASP A 213 1.08 -24.90 -11.20
C ASP A 213 0.89 -23.96 -10.01
N ALA A 214 -0.36 -23.62 -9.72
CA ALA A 214 -0.68 -22.65 -8.68
C ALA A 214 -0.31 -23.13 -7.27
N LYS A 215 -0.39 -24.44 -6.99
CA LYS A 215 -0.04 -24.99 -5.66
C LYS A 215 1.47 -24.97 -5.45
N ALA A 216 2.24 -25.36 -6.46
CA ALA A 216 3.70 -25.27 -6.45
C ALA A 216 4.16 -23.82 -6.31
N ALA A 217 3.48 -22.87 -6.96
CA ALA A 217 3.74 -21.44 -6.81
C ALA A 217 3.46 -20.93 -5.37
N LEU A 218 2.40 -21.39 -4.72
CA LEU A 218 2.09 -21.03 -3.33
C LEU A 218 3.09 -21.57 -2.32
N ALA A 219 3.76 -22.68 -2.63
CA ALA A 219 4.88 -23.21 -1.84
C ALA A 219 6.20 -22.48 -2.15
N GLY A 220 6.38 -22.02 -3.39
CA GLY A 220 7.58 -21.31 -3.85
C GLY A 220 7.52 -19.79 -3.69
N SER A 221 7.88 -19.02 -4.71
CA SER A 221 7.97 -17.56 -4.62
C SER A 221 7.31 -16.87 -5.80
N VAL A 222 6.66 -15.74 -5.52
CA VAL A 222 6.23 -14.81 -6.58
C VAL A 222 7.45 -14.07 -7.11
N LEU A 223 7.48 -13.79 -8.42
CA LEU A 223 8.59 -13.09 -9.06
C LEU A 223 8.38 -11.56 -9.06
N PRO A 224 9.46 -10.77 -8.95
CA PRO A 224 9.41 -9.32 -9.12
C PRO A 224 9.10 -8.94 -10.57
N PHE A 225 8.38 -7.83 -10.77
CA PHE A 225 8.13 -7.33 -12.13
C PHE A 225 9.44 -6.89 -12.80
N GLY A 226 9.60 -7.11 -14.11
CA GLY A 226 10.82 -6.73 -14.81
C GLY A 226 12.10 -7.39 -14.26
N GLY A 227 11.98 -8.52 -13.56
CA GLY A 227 13.11 -9.30 -13.04
C GLY A 227 14.00 -8.53 -12.07
N PRO A 228 15.31 -8.38 -12.35
CA PRO A 228 16.24 -7.68 -11.45
C PRO A 228 15.82 -6.24 -11.11
N LYS A 229 15.08 -5.56 -12.00
CA LYS A 229 14.65 -4.18 -11.80
C LYS A 229 13.57 -4.05 -10.73
N GLY A 230 12.51 -4.87 -10.79
CA GLY A 230 11.50 -4.89 -9.74
C GLY A 230 12.05 -5.38 -8.41
N TYR A 231 13.03 -6.30 -8.44
CA TYR A 231 13.79 -6.67 -7.24
C TYR A 231 14.53 -5.47 -6.65
N GLY A 232 15.25 -4.70 -7.47
CA GLY A 232 15.95 -3.49 -7.03
C GLY A 232 15.02 -2.45 -6.40
N ILE A 233 13.83 -2.25 -6.98
CA ILE A 233 12.80 -1.35 -6.42
C ILE A 233 12.28 -1.90 -5.09
N ALA A 234 11.94 -3.20 -5.02
CA ALA A 234 11.48 -3.84 -3.79
C ALA A 234 12.52 -3.73 -2.65
N LEU A 235 13.80 -3.88 -2.98
CA LEU A 235 14.91 -3.75 -2.04
C LEU A 235 15.07 -2.30 -1.55
N MET A 236 15.01 -1.32 -2.45
CA MET A 236 15.01 0.10 -2.05
C MET A 236 13.86 0.40 -1.09
N ILE A 237 12.65 -0.10 -1.37
CA ILE A 237 11.47 0.07 -0.51
C ILE A 237 11.69 -0.58 0.86
N GLU A 238 12.29 -1.77 0.91
CA GLU A 238 12.64 -2.44 2.16
C GLU A 238 13.61 -1.61 3.01
N ILE A 239 14.60 -1.00 2.35
CA ILE A 239 15.60 -0.16 3.03
C ILE A 239 14.93 1.09 3.61
N VAL A 240 14.13 1.83 2.85
CA VAL A 240 13.52 3.08 3.35
C VAL A 240 12.38 2.83 4.33
N SER A 241 11.58 1.79 4.10
CA SER A 241 10.39 1.51 4.91
C SER A 241 10.70 0.67 6.14
N GLY A 242 11.69 -0.22 6.08
CA GLY A 242 12.10 -1.08 7.20
C GLY A 242 13.33 -0.55 7.93
N ILE A 243 14.47 -0.49 7.23
CA ILE A 243 15.77 -0.18 7.85
C ILE A 243 15.84 1.29 8.31
N LEU A 244 15.54 2.24 7.42
CA LEU A 244 15.65 3.68 7.69
C LEU A 244 14.62 4.15 8.71
N SER A 245 13.40 3.61 8.68
CA SER A 245 12.35 3.91 9.67
C SER A 245 12.64 3.29 11.04
N GLY A 246 13.42 2.21 11.08
CA GLY A 246 13.62 1.39 12.28
C GLY A 246 12.49 0.39 12.56
N ALA A 247 11.68 0.05 11.55
CA ALA A 247 10.66 -1.00 11.63
C ALA A 247 11.26 -2.41 11.41
N GLY A 248 10.38 -3.43 11.39
CA GLY A 248 10.76 -4.77 10.99
C GLY A 248 11.20 -4.80 9.52
N PHE A 249 12.06 -5.75 9.16
CA PHE A 249 12.52 -5.92 7.78
C PHE A 249 12.68 -7.39 7.40
N GLY A 250 12.35 -7.71 6.16
CA GLY A 250 12.36 -9.07 5.62
C GLY A 250 11.67 -10.09 6.55
N PRO A 251 12.29 -11.24 6.88
CA PRO A 251 11.67 -12.28 7.73
C PRO A 251 11.29 -11.88 9.16
N ARG A 252 11.68 -10.70 9.63
CA ARG A 252 11.30 -10.21 10.96
C ARG A 252 9.88 -9.64 10.99
N ILE A 253 9.35 -9.21 9.85
CA ILE A 253 7.98 -8.68 9.73
C ILE A 253 7.00 -9.84 9.99
N GLY A 254 6.05 -9.64 10.90
CA GLY A 254 5.00 -10.62 11.20
C GLY A 254 3.99 -10.71 10.06
N ASP A 255 3.67 -11.94 9.65
CA ASP A 255 2.65 -12.20 8.64
C ASP A 255 1.26 -11.82 9.18
N LEU A 256 0.41 -11.20 8.33
CA LEU A 256 -0.93 -10.73 8.74
C LEU A 256 -1.90 -11.89 9.05
N TYR A 257 -1.74 -13.02 8.39
CA TYR A 257 -2.69 -14.15 8.40
C TYR A 257 -2.19 -15.36 9.17
N GLU A 258 -0.88 -15.58 9.23
CA GLU A 258 -0.30 -16.83 9.72
C GLU A 258 0.38 -16.67 11.09
N ASP A 259 0.88 -15.48 11.44
CA ASP A 259 1.63 -15.26 12.68
C ASP A 259 0.86 -14.40 13.69
N PHE A 260 0.31 -15.07 14.71
CA PHE A 260 -0.38 -14.46 15.84
C PHE A 260 0.46 -14.41 17.13
N SER A 261 1.74 -14.77 17.06
CA SER A 261 2.63 -14.76 18.23
C SER A 261 3.23 -13.38 18.50
N LYS A 262 3.20 -12.49 17.51
CA LYS A 262 3.78 -11.14 17.56
C LYS A 262 3.03 -10.14 16.68
N PRO A 263 3.18 -8.82 16.95
CA PRO A 263 2.75 -7.78 16.02
C PRO A 263 3.47 -7.85 14.67
N GLN A 264 2.92 -7.20 13.65
CA GLN A 264 3.55 -7.21 12.33
C GLN A 264 4.85 -6.41 12.28
N ASN A 265 4.88 -5.23 12.95
CA ASN A 265 5.98 -4.27 12.88
C ASN A 265 6.35 -3.89 11.43
N VAL A 266 5.31 -3.59 10.63
CA VAL A 266 5.47 -3.05 9.28
C VAL A 266 5.96 -1.62 9.38
N GLY A 267 6.80 -1.22 8.44
CA GLY A 267 7.20 0.16 8.28
C GLY A 267 6.80 0.72 6.92
N ALA A 268 6.75 2.04 6.86
CA ALA A 268 6.41 2.79 5.67
C ALA A 268 7.30 4.03 5.56
N PHE A 269 7.39 4.57 4.35
CA PHE A 269 8.05 5.84 4.09
C PHE A 269 7.17 6.68 3.20
N MET A 270 7.07 7.98 3.49
CA MET A 270 6.24 8.92 2.74
C MET A 270 7.07 10.15 2.37
N GLN A 271 6.99 10.56 1.11
CA GLN A 271 7.40 11.88 0.66
C GLN A 271 6.16 12.66 0.26
N LEU A 272 6.08 13.92 0.68
CA LEU A 272 5.11 14.87 0.19
C LEU A 272 5.84 16.08 -0.40
N SER A 273 5.30 16.64 -1.46
CA SER A 273 5.80 17.88 -2.05
C SER A 273 4.65 18.80 -2.41
N SER A 274 4.75 20.07 -1.98
CA SER A 274 3.89 21.14 -2.47
C SER A 274 4.27 21.42 -3.92
N ILE A 275 3.30 21.40 -4.83
CA ILE A 275 3.54 21.77 -6.23
C ILE A 275 4.01 23.22 -6.33
N ASP A 276 3.37 24.13 -5.57
CA ASP A 276 3.69 25.56 -5.53
C ASP A 276 5.12 25.88 -5.05
N ALA A 277 5.81 24.93 -4.42
CA ALA A 277 7.23 25.08 -4.09
C ALA A 277 8.16 24.98 -5.31
N PHE A 278 7.67 24.48 -6.45
CA PHE A 278 8.45 24.27 -7.68
C PHE A 278 7.93 25.09 -8.86
N MET A 279 6.61 25.22 -9.01
CA MET A 279 5.93 26.06 -10.02
C MET A 279 4.48 26.30 -9.57
N THR A 280 3.80 27.30 -10.11
CA THR A 280 2.39 27.52 -9.72
C THR A 280 1.52 26.32 -10.08
N ILE A 281 0.50 26.05 -9.29
CA ILE A 281 -0.45 24.97 -9.55
C ILE A 281 -1.13 25.11 -10.92
N GLU A 282 -1.37 26.34 -11.41
CA GLU A 282 -1.91 26.58 -12.75
C GLU A 282 -0.95 26.13 -13.84
N GLU A 283 0.33 26.50 -13.74
CA GLU A 283 1.35 26.09 -14.71
C GLU A 283 1.52 24.57 -14.68
N PHE A 284 1.60 23.98 -13.49
CA PHE A 284 1.70 22.52 -13.34
C PHE A 284 0.51 21.81 -14.00
N ASN A 285 -0.71 22.26 -13.72
CA ASN A 285 -1.92 21.67 -14.28
C ASN A 285 -1.98 21.78 -15.81
N GLN A 286 -1.59 22.91 -16.40
CA GLN A 286 -1.53 23.05 -17.86
C GLN A 286 -0.56 22.03 -18.49
N ARG A 287 0.60 21.82 -17.87
CA ARG A 287 1.59 20.84 -18.33
C ARG A 287 1.11 19.41 -18.16
N MET A 288 0.40 19.12 -17.06
CA MET A 288 -0.21 17.81 -16.84
C MET A 288 -1.35 17.54 -17.83
N GLU A 289 -2.17 18.54 -18.15
CA GLU A 289 -3.21 18.40 -19.17
C GLU A 289 -2.63 18.11 -20.55
N MET A 290 -1.52 18.77 -20.90
CA MET A 290 -0.78 18.49 -22.13
C MET A 290 -0.25 17.05 -22.12
N LEU A 291 0.43 16.62 -21.05
CA LEU A 291 0.95 15.26 -20.91
C LEU A 291 -0.15 14.21 -21.06
N VAL A 292 -1.27 14.36 -20.34
CA VAL A 292 -2.39 13.42 -20.40
C VAL A 292 -3.01 13.41 -21.80
N GLY A 293 -3.22 14.59 -22.40
CA GLY A 293 -3.76 14.71 -23.75
C GLY A 293 -2.87 14.05 -24.81
N GLU A 294 -1.55 14.25 -24.75
CA GLU A 294 -0.58 13.68 -25.68
C GLU A 294 -0.48 12.16 -25.54
N ILE A 295 -0.46 11.63 -24.31
CA ILE A 295 -0.46 10.18 -24.07
C ILE A 295 -1.75 9.55 -24.63
N LYS A 296 -2.91 10.15 -24.35
CA LYS A 296 -4.21 9.66 -24.83
C LYS A 296 -4.41 9.79 -26.35
N ALA A 297 -3.63 10.64 -27.00
CA ALA A 297 -3.63 10.79 -28.46
C ALA A 297 -2.66 9.82 -29.17
N CYS A 298 -1.80 9.11 -28.43
CA CYS A 298 -0.91 8.12 -29.02
C CYS A 298 -1.73 6.99 -29.65
N GLN A 299 -1.27 6.49 -30.81
CA GLN A 299 -1.99 5.43 -31.52
C GLN A 299 -2.02 4.16 -30.66
N PRO A 300 -3.21 3.61 -30.35
CA PRO A 300 -3.30 2.38 -29.58
C PRO A 300 -2.71 1.21 -30.38
N ALA A 301 -2.12 0.26 -29.68
CA ALA A 301 -1.67 -0.98 -30.27
C ALA A 301 -2.88 -1.79 -30.79
N SER A 302 -2.63 -2.72 -31.72
CA SER A 302 -3.69 -3.61 -32.21
C SER A 302 -4.35 -4.37 -31.05
N GLY A 303 -5.68 -4.29 -30.97
CA GLY A 303 -6.48 -4.93 -29.90
C GLY A 303 -6.60 -4.14 -28.60
N VAL A 304 -6.17 -2.87 -28.58
CA VAL A 304 -6.33 -1.94 -27.46
C VAL A 304 -7.28 -0.82 -27.88
N ASP A 305 -8.29 -0.51 -27.05
CA ASP A 305 -9.33 0.48 -27.38
C ASP A 305 -8.87 1.93 -27.11
N GLU A 306 -8.02 2.14 -26.08
CA GLU A 306 -7.49 3.43 -25.65
C GLU A 306 -6.10 3.26 -25.01
#